data_AF-A0A2K8M7T2-F1
#
_entry.id   AF-A0A2K8M7T2-F1
#
_cell.length_a   1.000
_cell.length_b   1.000
_cell.length_c   1.000
_cell.angle_alpha   90.00
_cell.angle_beta   90.00
_cell.angle_gamma   90.00
#
_symmetry.space_group_name_H-M   'P 1'
#
loop_
_entity.id
_entity.type
_entity.pdbx_description
1 polymer ?
#
loop_
_entity_poly.entity_id
_entity_poly.type
_entity_poly.pdbx_seq_one_letter_code
_entity_poly.pdbx_strand_id
1 'polypeptide(L)'
;MLVDPRRWLGVEFAARDPATGKLVTYDIDTDLYDISQESQREFAEEIERDIIEFLGNLRKGAMLRGPNGALVFPLDGAWVRVVRGRFWTTASTYAEDAEARAGGEYVVVR
;
A
#
# COMPACT_ATOMS: atom_id res chain seq x y z
N MET A 1 -9.40 21.44 -11.15
CA MET A 1 -9.83 21.20 -9.76
C MET A 1 -8.72 21.74 -8.87
N LEU A 2 -8.99 22.72 -8.00
CA LEU A 2 -7.98 23.28 -7.09
C LEU A 2 -7.85 22.32 -5.90
N VAL A 3 -6.65 21.83 -5.66
CA VAL A 3 -6.31 20.98 -4.52
C VAL A 3 -6.04 21.89 -3.31
N ASP A 4 -6.73 21.68 -2.18
CA ASP A 4 -6.53 22.42 -0.92
C ASP A 4 -5.52 21.68 -0.03
N PRO A 5 -4.28 22.18 0.12
CA PRO A 5 -3.21 21.50 0.85
C PRO A 5 -3.43 21.43 2.38
N ARG A 6 -4.50 22.03 2.92
CA ARG A 6 -4.85 21.98 4.35
C ARG A 6 -5.75 20.81 4.72
N ARG A 7 -6.12 19.98 3.75
CA ARG A 7 -6.84 18.71 3.95
C ARG A 7 -5.91 17.57 3.59
N TRP A 8 -6.05 16.44 4.29
CA TRP A 8 -5.27 15.23 3.98
C TRP A 8 -5.35 14.95 2.48
N LEU A 9 -4.17 14.91 1.85
CA LEU A 9 -4.01 14.53 0.46
C LEU A 9 -3.28 13.20 0.48
N GLY A 10 -4.06 12.13 0.54
CA GLY A 10 -3.58 10.79 0.30
C GLY A 10 -4.49 10.06 -0.67
N VAL A 11 -3.98 8.98 -1.21
CA VAL A 11 -4.74 8.08 -2.08
C VAL A 11 -5.01 6.81 -1.28
N GLU A 12 -6.28 6.61 -0.89
CA GLU A 12 -6.73 5.35 -0.29
C GLU A 12 -7.12 4.39 -1.43
N PHE A 13 -6.39 3.29 -1.58
CA PHE A 13 -6.78 2.20 -2.46
C PHE A 13 -7.65 1.22 -1.71
N ALA A 14 -8.96 1.28 -1.97
CA ALA A 14 -9.93 0.36 -1.40
C ALA A 14 -10.22 -0.81 -2.37
N ALA A 15 -9.76 -2.02 -2.03
CA ALA A 15 -10.13 -3.24 -2.74
C ALA A 15 -11.16 -4.02 -1.91
N ARG A 16 -12.27 -4.39 -2.54
CA ARG A 16 -13.35 -5.15 -1.90
C ARG A 16 -13.30 -6.58 -2.39
N ASP A 17 -13.06 -7.50 -1.48
CA ASP A 17 -13.10 -8.94 -1.77
C ASP A 17 -14.53 -9.32 -2.21
N PRO A 18 -14.74 -9.80 -3.45
CA PRO A 18 -16.08 -10.13 -3.94
C PRO A 18 -16.67 -11.38 -3.27
N ALA A 19 -15.83 -12.27 -2.72
CA ALA A 19 -16.29 -13.49 -2.05
C ALA A 19 -16.69 -13.24 -0.60
N THR A 20 -15.96 -12.37 0.12
CA THR A 20 -16.21 -12.12 1.55
C THR A 20 -16.82 -10.75 1.85
N GLY A 21 -16.83 -9.84 0.88
CA GLY A 21 -17.27 -8.45 1.04
C GLY A 21 -16.32 -7.58 1.87
N LYS A 22 -15.18 -8.12 2.34
CA LYS A 22 -14.23 -7.40 3.19
C LYS A 22 -13.47 -6.34 2.40
N LEU A 23 -13.35 -5.17 3.01
CA LEU A 23 -12.56 -4.06 2.49
C LEU A 23 -11.11 -4.18 2.96
N VAL A 24 -10.18 -4.06 2.03
CA VAL A 24 -8.76 -3.82 2.31
C VAL A 24 -8.44 -2.44 1.81
N THR A 25 -7.82 -1.62 2.66
CA THR A 25 -7.31 -0.32 2.26
C THR A 25 -5.81 -0.29 2.41
N TYR A 26 -5.14 0.37 1.47
CA TYR A 26 -3.75 0.76 1.58
C TYR A 26 -3.66 2.26 1.33
N ASP A 27 -3.06 2.96 2.27
CA ASP A 27 -2.94 4.41 2.27
C ASP A 27 -1.52 4.76 1.82
N ILE A 28 -1.41 5.56 0.76
CA ILE A 28 -0.17 6.21 0.37
C ILE A 28 -0.30 7.67 0.79
N ASP A 29 0.47 8.07 1.79
CA ASP A 29 0.52 9.45 2.28
C ASP A 29 1.25 10.32 1.24
N THR A 30 0.52 11.21 0.56
CA THR A 30 1.08 12.09 -0.48
C THR A 30 1.26 13.53 -0.02
N ASP A 31 0.96 13.83 1.25
CA ASP A 31 0.91 15.18 1.83
C ASP A 31 1.98 15.45 2.89
N LEU A 32 2.83 14.45 3.19
CA LEU A 32 3.91 14.59 4.17
C LEU A 32 5.03 15.53 3.69
N TYR A 33 5.13 15.78 2.39
CA TYR A 33 6.22 16.53 1.77
C TYR A 33 5.70 17.68 0.89
N ASP A 34 6.31 18.85 1.03
CA ASP A 34 6.11 19.99 0.14
C ASP A 34 6.97 19.81 -1.12
N ILE A 35 6.40 19.11 -2.11
CA ILE A 35 7.05 18.79 -3.39
C ILE A 35 7.38 20.03 -4.25
N SER A 36 6.96 21.23 -3.85
CA SER A 36 7.42 22.47 -4.47
C SER A 36 8.86 22.82 -4.08
N GLN A 37 9.38 22.25 -2.99
CA GLN A 37 10.75 22.41 -2.55
C GLN A 37 11.66 21.42 -3.28
N GLU A 38 12.71 21.94 -3.93
CA GLU A 38 13.67 21.12 -4.69
C GLU A 38 14.34 20.04 -3.84
N SER A 39 14.59 20.33 -2.57
CA SER A 39 15.16 19.37 -1.60
C SER A 39 14.22 18.22 -1.24
N GLN A 40 12.94 18.27 -1.65
CA GLN A 40 11.94 17.25 -1.39
C GLN A 40 11.44 16.60 -2.69
N ARG A 41 12.04 16.93 -3.84
CA ARG A 41 11.68 16.37 -5.15
C ARG A 41 11.89 14.86 -5.22
N GLU A 42 12.91 14.33 -4.56
CA GLU A 42 13.18 12.89 -4.51
C GLU A 42 12.00 12.10 -3.90
N PHE A 43 11.34 12.65 -2.87
CA PHE A 43 10.14 12.04 -2.27
C PHE A 43 8.97 12.00 -3.24
N ALA A 44 8.83 13.01 -4.11
CA ALA A 44 7.78 13.00 -5.13
C ALA A 44 7.98 11.84 -6.12
N GLU A 45 9.23 11.58 -6.50
CA GLU A 45 9.56 10.45 -7.38
C GLU A 45 9.40 9.10 -6.66
N GLU A 46 9.72 9.02 -5.37
CA GLU A 46 9.46 7.83 -4.54
C GLU A 46 7.96 7.53 -4.44
N ILE A 47 7.14 8.52 -4.11
CA ILE A 47 5.68 8.39 -4.06
C ILE A 47 5.12 7.96 -5.42
N GLU A 48 5.61 8.54 -6.52
CA GLU A 48 5.18 8.15 -7.88
C GLU A 48 5.54 6.69 -8.19
N ARG A 49 6.78 6.27 -7.87
CA ARG A 49 7.23 4.88 -8.07
C ARG A 49 6.37 3.91 -7.25
N ASP A 50 6.11 4.22 -5.99
CA ASP A 50 5.29 3.39 -5.11
C ASP A 50 3.86 3.22 -5.65
N ILE A 51 3.23 4.31 -6.13
CA ILE A 51 1.91 4.25 -6.75
C ILE A 51 1.93 3.37 -8.01
N ILE A 52 2.93 3.55 -8.89
CA ILE A 52 3.04 2.79 -10.14
C ILE A 52 3.27 1.30 -9.86
N GLU A 53 4.16 0.96 -8.93
CA GLU A 53 4.43 -0.42 -8.55
C GLU A 53 3.20 -1.06 -7.91
N PHE A 54 2.54 -0.36 -6.97
CA PHE A 54 1.32 -0.83 -6.33
C PHE A 54 0.22 -1.16 -7.35
N LEU A 55 -0.08 -0.23 -8.26
CA LEU A 55 -1.07 -0.45 -9.33
C LEU A 55 -0.63 -1.56 -10.29
N GLY A 56 0.67 -1.62 -10.60
CA GLY A 56 1.27 -2.67 -11.40
C GLY A 56 1.06 -4.06 -10.77
N ASN A 57 1.24 -4.17 -9.46
CA ASN A 57 1.04 -5.39 -8.70
C ASN A 57 -0.43 -5.80 -8.63
N LEU A 58 -1.34 -4.85 -8.44
CA LEU A 58 -2.78 -5.11 -8.49
C LEU A 58 -3.18 -5.68 -9.86
N ARG A 59 -2.76 -5.03 -10.95
CA ARG A 59 -3.03 -5.48 -12.32
C ARG A 59 -2.46 -6.88 -12.60
N LYS A 60 -1.29 -7.21 -12.04
CA LYS A 60 -0.64 -8.52 -12.19
C LYS A 60 -1.22 -9.60 -11.27
N GLY A 61 -2.10 -9.24 -10.31
CA GLY A 61 -2.58 -10.16 -9.28
C GLY A 61 -1.48 -10.57 -8.28
N ALA A 62 -0.48 -9.72 -8.06
CA ALA A 62 0.61 -9.94 -7.12
C ALA A 62 0.32 -9.40 -5.71
N MET A 63 -0.83 -8.74 -5.53
CA MET A 63 -1.31 -8.26 -4.24
C MET A 63 -2.14 -9.32 -3.53
N LEU A 64 -1.90 -9.48 -2.23
CA LEU A 64 -2.48 -10.56 -1.45
C LEU A 64 -3.12 -10.03 -0.18
N ARG A 65 -4.30 -10.56 0.15
CA ARG A 65 -4.99 -10.30 1.41
C ARG A 65 -4.83 -11.50 2.33
N GLY A 66 -4.35 -11.24 3.55
CA GLY A 66 -4.22 -12.21 4.62
C GLY A 66 -5.26 -12.08 5.73
N PRO A 67 -5.06 -12.80 6.84
CA PRO A 67 -5.86 -12.67 8.06
C PRO A 67 -5.79 -11.27 8.65
N ASN A 68 -6.81 -10.88 9.42
CA ASN A 68 -6.87 -9.59 10.13
C ASN A 68 -6.70 -8.34 9.24
N GLY A 69 -7.02 -8.44 7.94
CA GLY A 69 -6.86 -7.33 7.02
C GLY A 69 -5.40 -7.06 6.62
N ALA A 70 -4.50 -8.04 6.81
CA ALA A 70 -3.14 -7.95 6.30
C ALA A 70 -3.14 -7.87 4.77
N LEU A 71 -2.22 -7.08 4.23
CA LEU A 71 -1.96 -6.95 2.81
C LEU A 71 -0.48 -7.25 2.54
N VAL A 72 -0.19 -8.09 1.55
CA VAL A 72 1.18 -8.46 1.16
C VAL A 72 1.36 -8.23 -0.33
N PHE A 73 2.45 -7.58 -0.72
CA PHE A 73 2.79 -7.29 -2.11
C PHE A 73 4.30 -7.03 -2.26
N PRO A 74 4.87 -7.23 -3.46
CA PRO A 74 6.25 -6.86 -3.70
C PRO A 74 6.38 -5.33 -3.86
N LEU A 75 7.44 -4.74 -3.34
CA LEU A 75 7.77 -3.32 -3.51
C LEU A 75 9.29 -3.18 -3.50
N ASP A 76 9.86 -2.50 -4.51
CA ASP A 76 11.31 -2.25 -4.63
C ASP A 76 12.18 -3.51 -4.40
N GLY A 77 11.81 -4.61 -5.04
CA GLY A 77 12.54 -5.89 -4.94
C GLY A 77 12.41 -6.65 -3.62
N ALA A 78 11.65 -6.13 -2.65
CA ALA A 78 11.33 -6.80 -1.39
C ALA A 78 9.84 -7.14 -1.30
N TRP A 79 9.44 -7.82 -0.22
CA TRP A 79 8.04 -8.10 0.10
C TRP A 79 7.58 -7.29 1.29
N VAL A 80 6.53 -6.49 1.11
CA VAL A 80 5.95 -5.68 2.17
C VAL A 80 4.72 -6.37 2.72
N ARG A 81 4.62 -6.47 4.05
CA ARG A 81 3.38 -6.80 4.75
C ARG A 81 2.87 -5.57 5.50
N VAL A 82 1.65 -5.17 5.19
CA VAL A 82 0.91 -4.14 5.91
C VAL A 82 -0.16 -4.81 6.77
N VAL A 83 -0.24 -4.46 8.04
CA VAL A 83 -1.28 -4.94 8.96
C VAL A 83 -2.04 -3.74 9.50
N ARG A 84 -3.33 -3.66 9.17
CA ARG A 84 -4.21 -2.63 9.72
C ARG A 84 -4.76 -3.08 11.08
N GLY A 85 -4.23 -2.51 12.15
CA GLY A 85 -4.77 -2.65 13.49
C GLY A 85 -5.99 -1.75 13.71
N ARG A 86 -6.60 -1.84 14.89
CA ARG A 86 -7.78 -1.02 15.27
C ARG A 86 -7.46 0.48 15.37
N PHE A 87 -6.22 0.83 15.69
CA PHE A 87 -5.79 2.22 15.93
C PHE A 87 -4.54 2.60 15.13
N TRP A 88 -3.77 1.64 14.64
CA TRP A 88 -2.49 1.84 13.98
C TRP A 88 -2.34 0.89 12.80
N THR A 89 -1.76 1.38 11.71
CA THR A 89 -1.31 0.56 10.59
C THR A 89 0.19 0.35 10.72
N THR A 90 0.66 -0.88 10.59
CA THR A 90 2.09 -1.21 10.59
C THR A 90 2.51 -1.80 9.26
N ALA A 91 3.65 -1.38 8.74
CA ALA A 91 4.30 -1.99 7.58
C ALA A 91 5.59 -2.67 8.02
N SER A 92 5.93 -3.79 7.38
CA SER A 92 7.18 -4.53 7.60
C SER A 92 7.69 -5.09 6.29
N THR A 93 9.00 -5.05 6.10
CA THR A 93 9.66 -5.50 4.87
C THR A 93 10.37 -6.83 5.11
N TYR A 94 10.27 -7.72 4.13
CA TYR A 94 10.83 -9.08 4.13
C TYR A 94 11.59 -9.31 2.84
N ALA A 95 12.64 -10.13 2.90
CA ALA A 95 13.37 -10.53 1.70
C ALA A 95 12.55 -11.50 0.86
N GLU A 96 11.84 -12.42 1.53
CA GLU A 96 11.14 -13.53 0.88
C GLU A 96 9.63 -13.45 1.05
N ASP A 97 8.91 -13.88 0.00
CA ASP A 97 7.46 -13.96 -0.05
C ASP A 97 6.87 -14.81 1.09
N ALA A 98 7.48 -15.96 1.35
CA ALA A 98 7.03 -16.89 2.38
C ALA A 98 7.07 -16.29 3.78
N GLU A 99 8.07 -15.43 4.06
CA GLU A 99 8.21 -14.74 5.33
C GLU A 99 7.13 -13.66 5.49
N ALA A 100 6.88 -12.89 4.43
CA ALA A 100 5.82 -11.89 4.41
C ALA A 100 4.43 -12.52 4.62
N ARG A 101 4.21 -13.73 4.07
CA ARG A 101 2.95 -14.49 4.22
C ARG A 101 2.88 -15.33 5.51
N ALA A 102 3.82 -15.21 6.43
CA ALA A 102 3.75 -15.98 7.67
C ALA A 102 2.46 -15.68 8.45
N GLY A 103 1.84 -16.72 9.03
CA GLY A 103 0.72 -16.56 9.96
C GLY A 103 -0.69 -16.78 9.39
N GLY A 104 -0.84 -17.33 8.18
CA GLY A 104 -2.14 -17.83 7.71
C GLY A 104 -2.26 -17.93 6.20
N GLU A 105 -3.50 -18.13 5.73
CA GLU A 105 -3.81 -18.19 4.30
C GLU A 105 -3.97 -16.80 3.69
N TYR A 106 -3.47 -16.66 2.46
CA TYR A 106 -3.52 -15.43 1.69
C TYR A 106 -4.22 -15.68 0.36
N VAL A 107 -5.04 -14.71 -0.05
CA VAL A 107 -5.79 -14.76 -1.31
C VAL A 107 -5.43 -13.57 -2.18
N VAL A 108 -5.41 -13.76 -3.50
CA VAL A 108 -5.12 -12.69 -4.46
C VAL A 108 -6.22 -11.63 -4.44
N VAL A 109 -5.81 -10.37 -4.36
CA VAL A 109 -6.67 -9.20 -4.55
C VAL A 109 -6.78 -8.93 -6.05
N ARG A 110 -8.00 -8.85 -6.58
CA ARG A 110 -8.32 -8.60 -8.00
C ARG A 110 -9.37 -7.53 -8.12
#